data_AF-A0A2W6NZB7-F1
#
_entry.id   AF-A0A2W6NZB7-F1
#
_cell.length_a   1.000
_cell.length_b   1.000
_cell.length_c   1.000
_cell.angle_alpha   90.00
_cell.angle_beta   90.00
_cell.angle_gamma   90.00
#
_symmetry.space_group_name_H-M   'P 1'
#
loop_
_entity.id
_entity.type
_entity.pdbx_description
1 polymer ?
#
loop_
_entity_poly.entity_id
_entity_poly.type
_entity_poly.pdbx_seq_one_letter_code
_entity_poly.pdbx_strand_id
1 'polypeptide(L)'
;PDVMLIIAIFGINYYGETSHNSHKLKRLLNKYNFFEGDPVLNTTLITTSNGRLDVKNLFERDYRSLVREYIKHSIICTRYKNYSEKPEVSDVVRITNSILWSYKSPGGDLLRAEFNSLISNMEKEIEYYLEIANKELTKVDNTLNELIGYKLFSDSKLGKRSGLYVINDKEDAISLVKHYLKRVDRGICNIGPEHVYFNTINSTYNGKLGNTLNSKIDNYVFYSALLHLNNRASKPIILSKIFSGARNIIEKKKRNLDNLA
;
A
#
# COMPACT_ATOMS: atom_id res chain seq x y z
N PRO A 1 -33.37 7.40 26.04
CA PRO A 1 -33.16 6.03 25.51
C PRO A 1 -32.30 6.01 24.25
N ASP A 2 -32.55 6.93 23.31
CA ASP A 2 -31.85 7.01 22.01
C ASP A 2 -30.41 7.54 22.11
N VAL A 3 -30.17 8.48 23.03
CA VAL A 3 -28.83 9.03 23.29
C VAL A 3 -27.87 7.97 23.85
N MET A 4 -28.36 7.00 24.64
CA MET A 4 -27.50 5.93 25.19
C MET A 4 -27.04 4.93 24.11
N LEU A 5 -27.80 4.73 23.04
CA LEU A 5 -27.37 3.89 21.92
C LEU A 5 -26.42 4.64 20.97
N ILE A 6 -26.63 5.95 20.78
CA ILE A 6 -25.69 6.83 20.09
C ILE A 6 -24.36 6.87 20.85
N ILE A 7 -24.39 7.04 22.18
CA ILE A 7 -23.21 6.93 23.05
C ILE A 7 -22.65 5.50 23.03
N ALA A 8 -23.46 4.45 22.88
CA ALA A 8 -22.92 3.09 22.73
C ALA A 8 -22.22 2.90 21.37
N ILE A 9 -22.77 3.42 20.27
CA ILE A 9 -22.20 3.26 18.91
C ILE A 9 -20.96 4.15 18.70
N PHE A 10 -20.97 5.38 19.23
CA PHE A 10 -19.84 6.32 19.15
C PHE A 10 -18.87 6.24 20.33
N GLY A 11 -19.32 5.71 21.48
CA GLY A 11 -18.51 5.46 22.69
C GLY A 11 -18.01 4.03 22.80
N ILE A 12 -18.38 3.12 21.90
CA ILE A 12 -17.50 1.99 21.55
C ILE A 12 -16.22 2.64 21.04
N ASN A 13 -15.20 2.57 21.87
CA ASN A 13 -13.87 3.15 21.70
C ASN A 13 -13.41 3.00 20.24
N TYR A 14 -13.56 4.05 19.43
CA TYR A 14 -13.25 4.09 17.99
C TYR A 14 -11.77 3.76 17.70
N TYR A 15 -10.94 3.80 18.74
CA TYR A 15 -9.52 3.45 18.73
C TYR A 15 -9.23 1.98 19.03
N GLY A 16 -10.23 1.17 19.41
CA GLY A 16 -10.04 -0.22 19.80
C GLY A 16 -10.06 -1.20 18.62
N GLU A 17 -9.05 -2.06 18.53
CA GLU A 17 -8.98 -3.21 17.60
C GLU A 17 -9.96 -4.35 17.94
N THR A 18 -10.89 -4.13 18.87
CA THR A 18 -11.74 -5.19 19.39
C THR A 18 -12.82 -5.61 18.39
N SER A 19 -12.80 -6.88 17.98
CA SER A 19 -13.88 -7.50 17.22
C SER A 19 -15.14 -7.62 18.09
N HIS A 20 -16.27 -7.08 17.62
CA HIS A 20 -17.57 -7.27 18.27
C HIS A 20 -18.44 -8.21 17.44
N ASN A 21 -19.42 -8.84 18.10
CA ASN A 21 -20.39 -9.73 17.45
C ASN A 21 -21.31 -8.91 16.53
N SER A 22 -20.90 -8.80 15.27
CA SER A 22 -21.55 -8.07 14.19
C SER A 22 -23.01 -8.47 14.00
N HIS A 23 -23.35 -9.76 14.10
CA HIS A 23 -24.73 -10.24 13.99
C HIS A 23 -25.64 -9.68 15.08
N LYS A 24 -25.16 -9.58 16.32
CA LYS A 24 -25.93 -9.01 17.43
C LYS A 24 -26.12 -7.50 17.27
N LEU A 25 -25.07 -6.80 16.82
CA LEU A 25 -25.13 -5.37 16.52
C LEU A 25 -26.10 -5.07 15.38
N LYS A 26 -26.00 -5.78 14.26
CA LYS A 26 -26.94 -5.69 13.12
C LYS A 26 -28.37 -5.92 13.57
N ARG A 27 -28.63 -7.00 14.31
CA ARG A 27 -29.99 -7.32 14.78
C ARG A 27 -30.56 -6.22 15.67
N LEU A 28 -29.72 -5.51 16.43
CA LEU A 28 -30.15 -4.35 17.22
C LEU A 28 -30.39 -3.11 16.33
N LEU A 29 -29.50 -2.83 15.38
CA LEU A 29 -29.60 -1.68 14.48
C LEU A 29 -30.77 -1.80 13.48
N ASN A 30 -31.11 -3.01 13.03
CA ASN A 30 -32.21 -3.24 12.08
C ASN A 30 -33.56 -3.48 12.78
N LYS A 31 -33.58 -3.93 14.04
CA LYS A 31 -34.82 -4.16 14.79
C LYS A 31 -35.52 -2.86 15.18
N TYR A 32 -34.75 -1.81 15.38
CA TYR A 32 -35.23 -0.50 15.72
C TYR A 32 -34.74 0.40 14.60
N ASN A 33 -35.64 0.94 13.79
CA ASN A 33 -35.31 1.84 12.69
C ASN A 33 -34.89 3.21 13.27
N PHE A 34 -33.84 3.21 14.09
CA PHE A 34 -33.47 4.30 15.00
C PHE A 34 -33.24 5.62 14.28
N PHE A 35 -32.91 5.59 12.98
CA PHE A 35 -32.52 6.78 12.23
C PHE A 35 -33.31 6.98 10.94
N GLU A 36 -34.41 6.24 10.73
CA GLU A 36 -35.31 6.52 9.61
C GLU A 36 -36.09 7.81 9.92
N GLY A 37 -35.67 8.91 9.30
CA GLY A 37 -36.27 10.23 9.50
C GLY A 37 -35.58 11.11 10.56
N ASP A 38 -34.45 10.70 11.15
CA ASP A 38 -33.71 11.54 12.10
C ASP A 38 -32.92 12.65 11.35
N PRO A 39 -33.30 13.93 11.51
CA PRO A 39 -32.62 15.04 10.85
C PRO A 39 -31.16 15.14 11.32
N VAL A 40 -30.85 14.83 12.58
CA VAL A 40 -29.54 15.06 13.19
C VAL A 40 -28.47 14.18 12.57
N LEU A 41 -28.76 12.93 12.23
CA LEU A 41 -27.78 12.08 11.51
C LEU A 41 -27.68 12.42 10.03
N ASN A 42 -28.77 12.86 9.41
CA ASN A 42 -28.77 13.38 8.04
C ASN A 42 -28.02 14.71 7.90
N THR A 43 -28.02 15.56 8.94
CA THR A 43 -27.48 16.93 8.86
C THR A 43 -26.20 17.17 9.63
N THR A 44 -25.79 16.33 10.59
CA THR A 44 -24.74 16.75 11.56
C THR A 44 -23.42 15.98 11.45
N LEU A 45 -23.43 14.74 10.95
CA LEU A 45 -22.20 13.92 10.87
C LEU A 45 -21.51 13.95 9.49
N ILE A 46 -22.20 14.34 8.40
CA ILE A 46 -21.67 14.22 7.02
C ILE A 46 -21.79 15.51 6.18
N THR A 47 -22.52 16.53 6.64
CA THR A 47 -22.58 17.84 5.95
C THR A 47 -21.31 18.67 6.16
N THR A 48 -20.49 18.33 7.16
CA THR A 48 -19.17 18.94 7.34
C THR A 48 -18.18 18.27 6.38
N SER A 49 -17.29 19.06 5.79
CA SER A 49 -16.16 18.58 4.98
C SER A 49 -15.35 17.48 5.67
N ASN A 50 -15.33 17.50 7.00
CA ASN A 50 -14.60 16.58 7.86
C ASN A 50 -15.19 15.16 7.83
N GLY A 51 -16.52 14.99 7.87
CA GLY A 51 -17.14 13.66 7.82
C GLY A 51 -16.93 12.92 6.49
N ARG A 52 -16.90 13.65 5.36
CA ARG A 52 -16.53 13.08 4.05
C ARG A 52 -15.05 12.69 3.99
N LEU A 53 -14.18 13.51 4.56
CA LEU A 53 -12.75 13.24 4.64
C LEU A 53 -12.47 11.98 5.49
N ASP A 54 -13.21 11.80 6.58
CA ASP A 54 -13.06 10.65 7.46
C ASP A 54 -13.42 9.32 6.78
N VAL A 55 -14.55 9.25 6.07
CA VAL A 55 -14.92 8.03 5.33
C VAL A 55 -13.90 7.71 4.23
N LYS A 56 -13.39 8.72 3.52
CA LYS A 56 -12.33 8.50 2.52
C LYS A 56 -11.03 8.01 3.13
N ASN A 57 -10.61 8.56 4.27
CA ASN A 57 -9.41 8.11 4.98
C ASN A 57 -9.55 6.68 5.48
N LEU A 58 -10.73 6.33 6.01
CA LEU A 58 -11.07 4.94 6.38
C LEU A 58 -10.98 4.02 5.17
N PHE A 59 -11.56 4.42 4.04
CA PHE A 59 -11.52 3.64 2.81
C PHE A 59 -10.11 3.48 2.26
N GLU A 60 -9.31 4.55 2.27
CA GLU A 60 -7.92 4.53 1.83
C GLU A 60 -7.12 3.50 2.61
N ARG A 61 -7.20 3.59 3.94
CA ARG A 61 -6.45 2.74 4.87
C ARG A 61 -6.90 1.28 4.80
N ASP A 62 -8.20 1.03 4.86
CA ASP A 62 -8.72 -0.32 5.11
C ASP A 62 -8.96 -1.11 3.80
N TYR A 63 -9.09 -0.45 2.65
CA TYR A 63 -9.42 -1.10 1.38
C TYR A 63 -8.52 -0.71 0.21
N ARG A 64 -8.35 0.59 -0.08
CA ARG A 64 -7.58 1.03 -1.26
C ARG A 64 -6.11 0.64 -1.16
N SER A 65 -5.47 0.76 0.01
CA SER A 65 -4.06 0.39 0.20
C SER A 65 -3.82 -1.07 -0.17
N LEU A 66 -4.67 -1.99 0.31
CA LEU A 66 -4.56 -3.42 0.00
C LEU A 66 -4.65 -3.71 -1.50
N VAL A 67 -5.60 -3.09 -2.19
CA VAL A 67 -5.77 -3.27 -3.65
C VAL A 67 -4.58 -2.69 -4.41
N ARG A 68 -4.13 -1.50 -4.02
CA ARG A 68 -2.95 -0.85 -4.61
C ARG A 68 -1.70 -1.72 -4.40
N GLU A 69 -1.47 -2.22 -3.20
CA GLU A 69 -0.35 -3.11 -2.87
C GLU A 69 -0.40 -4.40 -3.69
N TYR A 70 -1.58 -4.99 -3.86
CA TYR A 70 -1.74 -6.20 -4.68
C TYR A 70 -1.36 -5.94 -6.15
N ILE A 71 -1.83 -4.81 -6.71
CA ILE A 71 -1.50 -4.42 -8.09
C ILE A 71 0.00 -4.16 -8.22
N LYS A 72 0.59 -3.38 -7.30
CA LYS A 72 2.03 -3.09 -7.28
C LYS A 72 2.87 -4.36 -7.19
N HIS A 73 2.57 -5.24 -6.24
CA HIS A 73 3.21 -6.56 -6.10
C HIS A 73 3.13 -7.35 -7.41
N SER A 74 1.93 -7.45 -8.00
CA SER A 74 1.72 -8.21 -9.22
C SER A 74 2.50 -7.65 -10.42
N ILE A 75 2.62 -6.32 -10.52
CA ILE A 75 3.45 -5.64 -11.53
C ILE A 75 4.93 -5.93 -11.28
N ILE A 76 5.41 -5.80 -10.04
CA ILE A 76 6.80 -6.08 -9.65
C ILE A 76 7.18 -7.52 -10.03
N CYS A 77 6.33 -8.50 -9.71
CA CYS A 77 6.57 -9.91 -10.00
C CYS A 77 6.59 -10.24 -11.51
N THR A 78 6.20 -9.33 -12.40
CA THR A 78 6.44 -9.51 -13.84
C THR A 78 7.92 -9.47 -14.21
N ARG A 79 8.77 -8.88 -13.34
CA ARG A 79 10.21 -8.72 -13.53
C ARG A 79 11.05 -9.28 -12.38
N TYR A 80 10.61 -9.11 -11.14
CA TYR A 80 11.33 -9.49 -9.92
C TYR A 80 10.44 -10.37 -9.05
N LYS A 81 10.44 -11.68 -9.31
CA LYS A 81 9.45 -12.64 -8.78
C LYS A 81 9.45 -12.69 -7.25
N ASN A 82 10.63 -12.61 -6.66
CA ASN A 82 10.87 -12.82 -5.23
C ASN A 82 11.14 -11.51 -4.45
N TYR A 83 10.87 -10.33 -5.04
CA TYR A 83 11.19 -9.05 -4.40
C TYR A 83 10.24 -8.66 -3.27
N SER A 84 8.94 -8.92 -3.46
CA SER A 84 7.92 -8.53 -2.49
C SER A 84 7.03 -9.73 -2.19
N GLU A 85 6.54 -9.78 -0.97
CA GLU A 85 5.52 -10.75 -0.58
C GLU A 85 4.15 -10.33 -1.09
N LYS A 86 3.31 -11.32 -1.37
CA LYS A 86 1.93 -11.05 -1.76
C LYS A 86 1.20 -10.46 -0.56
N PRO A 87 0.49 -9.33 -0.71
CA PRO A 87 -0.18 -8.71 0.43
C PRO A 87 -1.25 -9.64 1.01
N GLU A 88 -1.32 -9.67 2.33
CA GLU A 88 -2.27 -10.51 3.06
C GLU A 88 -3.68 -9.94 2.98
N VAL A 89 -4.64 -10.76 2.58
CA VAL A 89 -6.05 -10.37 2.52
C VAL A 89 -6.73 -10.82 3.81
N SER A 90 -6.66 -9.97 4.83
CA SER A 90 -7.37 -10.20 6.09
C SER A 90 -8.89 -10.21 5.90
N ASP A 91 -9.59 -11.09 6.60
CA ASP A 91 -11.06 -11.11 6.64
C ASP A 91 -11.64 -10.21 7.73
N VAL A 92 -10.79 -9.59 8.54
CA VAL A 92 -11.20 -8.64 9.58
C VAL A 92 -11.76 -7.37 8.95
N VAL A 93 -12.92 -6.94 9.45
CA VAL A 93 -13.59 -5.72 9.04
C VAL A 93 -13.78 -4.84 10.28
N ARG A 94 -13.40 -3.56 10.17
CA ARG A 94 -13.64 -2.60 11.25
C ARG A 94 -15.13 -2.36 11.42
N ILE A 95 -15.56 -2.25 12.67
CA ILE A 95 -16.97 -2.02 13.05
C ILE A 95 -17.53 -0.78 12.36
N THR A 96 -16.76 0.30 12.29
CA THR A 96 -17.15 1.53 11.59
C THR A 96 -17.54 1.27 10.14
N ASN A 97 -16.75 0.47 9.42
CA ASN A 97 -17.05 0.15 8.02
C ASN A 97 -18.29 -0.75 7.92
N SER A 98 -18.47 -1.68 8.86
CA SER A 98 -19.68 -2.52 8.92
C SER A 98 -20.94 -1.67 9.16
N ILE A 99 -20.88 -0.69 10.06
CA ILE A 99 -22.00 0.22 10.35
C ILE A 99 -22.33 1.07 9.11
N LEU A 100 -21.31 1.69 8.49
CA LEU A 100 -21.48 2.49 7.27
C LEU A 100 -22.06 1.66 6.12
N TRP A 101 -21.63 0.40 5.98
CA TRP A 101 -22.12 -0.48 4.93
C TRP A 101 -23.56 -0.92 5.14
N SER A 102 -23.91 -1.30 6.37
CA SER A 102 -25.22 -1.86 6.72
C SER A 102 -26.33 -0.80 6.73
N TYR A 103 -26.01 0.44 7.08
CA TYR A 103 -27.01 1.49 7.22
C TYR A 103 -27.15 2.35 5.96
N LYS A 104 -28.39 2.66 5.57
CA LYS A 104 -28.67 3.62 4.50
C LYS A 104 -28.42 5.04 5.02
N SER A 105 -27.21 5.54 4.77
CA SER A 105 -26.76 6.87 5.19
C SER A 105 -25.91 7.51 4.10
N PRO A 106 -25.75 8.85 4.07
CA PRO A 106 -24.87 9.51 3.10
C PRO A 106 -23.41 9.04 3.19
N GLY A 107 -22.93 8.64 4.38
CA GLY A 107 -21.60 8.08 4.58
C GLY A 107 -21.48 6.66 4.03
N GLY A 108 -22.53 5.84 4.18
CA GLY A 108 -22.64 4.54 3.54
C GLY A 108 -22.70 4.63 2.01
N ASP A 109 -23.41 5.62 1.48
CA ASP A 109 -23.48 5.88 0.04
C ASP A 109 -22.13 6.34 -0.52
N LEU A 110 -21.39 7.17 0.22
CA LEU A 110 -20.03 7.54 -0.13
C LEU A 110 -19.08 6.32 -0.10
N LEU A 111 -19.14 5.48 0.92
CA LEU A 111 -18.35 4.25 0.98
C LEU A 111 -18.65 3.32 -0.21
N ARG A 112 -19.93 3.11 -0.55
CA ARG A 112 -20.35 2.34 -1.73
C ARG A 112 -19.82 2.95 -3.04
N ALA A 113 -19.86 4.28 -3.18
CA ALA A 113 -19.33 4.97 -4.35
C ALA A 113 -17.80 4.82 -4.49
N GLU A 114 -17.06 4.86 -3.38
CA GLU A 114 -15.61 4.61 -3.36
C GLU A 114 -15.31 3.17 -3.82
N PHE A 115 -16.03 2.16 -3.33
CA PHE A 115 -15.90 0.78 -3.81
C PHE A 115 -16.20 0.63 -5.30
N ASN A 116 -17.24 1.28 -5.80
CA ASN A 116 -17.65 1.18 -7.20
C ASN A 116 -16.64 1.84 -8.16
N SER A 117 -15.98 2.90 -7.73
CA SER A 117 -14.98 3.62 -8.54
C SER A 117 -13.56 3.07 -8.39
N LEU A 118 -13.28 2.26 -7.36
CA LEU A 118 -11.92 1.84 -7.00
C LEU A 118 -11.13 1.23 -8.16
N ILE A 119 -11.70 0.29 -8.90
CA ILE A 119 -10.96 -0.35 -10.01
C ILE A 119 -10.62 0.65 -11.11
N SER A 120 -11.58 1.47 -11.54
CA SER A 120 -11.33 2.49 -12.56
C SER A 120 -10.27 3.49 -12.09
N ASN A 121 -10.29 3.87 -10.81
CA ASN A 121 -9.27 4.74 -10.22
C ASN A 121 -7.89 4.08 -10.21
N MET A 122 -7.80 2.77 -9.91
CA MET A 122 -6.55 2.02 -9.98
C MET A 122 -6.03 1.88 -11.41
N GLU A 123 -6.91 1.64 -12.39
CA GLU A 123 -6.54 1.58 -13.81
C GLU A 123 -5.90 2.89 -14.26
N LYS A 124 -6.56 4.04 -13.98
CA LYS A 124 -6.02 5.38 -14.26
C LYS A 124 -4.71 5.67 -13.54
N GLU A 125 -4.59 5.23 -12.29
CA GLU A 125 -3.37 5.40 -11.50
C GLU A 125 -2.19 4.62 -12.11
N ILE A 126 -2.42 3.38 -12.58
CA ILE A 126 -1.39 2.60 -13.27
C ILE A 126 -1.05 3.17 -14.64
N GLU A 127 -2.03 3.67 -15.41
CA GLU A 127 -1.78 4.37 -16.67
C GLU A 127 -0.87 5.58 -16.45
N TYR A 128 -1.18 6.42 -15.47
CA TYR A 128 -0.32 7.54 -15.09
C TYR A 128 1.10 7.08 -14.72
N TYR A 129 1.25 6.03 -13.91
CA TYR A 129 2.58 5.52 -13.57
C TYR A 129 3.34 4.97 -14.77
N LEU A 130 2.67 4.34 -15.74
CA LEU A 130 3.29 3.88 -16.98
C LEU A 130 3.83 5.05 -17.80
N GLU A 131 3.09 6.16 -17.88
CA GLU A 131 3.51 7.38 -18.59
C GLU A 131 4.75 8.03 -17.96
N ILE A 132 4.79 8.11 -16.63
CA ILE A 132 5.90 8.78 -15.93
C ILE A 132 7.07 7.85 -15.57
N ALA A 133 6.96 6.53 -15.82
CA ALA A 133 7.92 5.54 -15.32
C ALA A 133 9.37 5.84 -15.69
N ASN A 134 9.63 6.27 -16.92
CA ASN A 134 10.98 6.59 -17.38
C ASN A 134 11.57 7.80 -16.64
N LYS A 135 10.75 8.83 -16.41
CA LYS A 135 11.13 10.04 -15.68
C LYS A 135 11.43 9.72 -14.22
N GLU A 136 10.57 8.94 -13.57
CA GLU A 136 10.75 8.56 -12.16
C GLU A 136 11.95 7.63 -11.97
N LEU A 137 12.19 6.68 -12.89
CA LEU A 137 13.39 5.85 -12.85
C LEU A 137 14.66 6.69 -12.97
N THR A 138 14.67 7.67 -13.89
CA THR A 138 15.80 8.60 -14.05
C THR A 138 16.06 9.42 -12.79
N LYS A 139 15.00 9.85 -12.08
CA LYS A 139 15.15 10.55 -10.79
C LYS A 139 15.81 9.67 -9.74
N VAL A 140 15.40 8.40 -9.66
CA VAL A 140 16.01 7.44 -8.74
C VAL A 140 17.48 7.24 -9.08
N ASP A 141 17.81 7.00 -10.34
CA ASP A 141 19.19 6.87 -10.81
C ASP A 141 20.04 8.10 -10.45
N ASN A 142 19.49 9.30 -10.61
CA ASN A 142 20.20 10.54 -10.24
C ASN A 142 20.40 10.68 -8.73
N THR A 143 19.47 10.15 -7.93
CA THR A 143 19.60 10.15 -6.47
C THR A 143 20.64 9.13 -6.00
N LEU A 144 20.84 8.04 -6.74
CA LEU A 144 21.92 7.08 -6.47
C LEU A 144 23.31 7.67 -6.70
N ASN A 145 23.43 8.75 -7.50
CA ASN A 145 24.70 9.48 -7.67
C ASN A 145 25.23 10.06 -6.35
N GLU A 146 24.39 10.27 -5.35
CA GLU A 146 24.80 10.68 -3.99
C GLU A 146 25.77 9.67 -3.34
N LEU A 147 25.86 8.45 -3.86
CA LEU A 147 26.75 7.40 -3.36
C LEU A 147 28.13 7.41 -4.02
N ILE A 148 28.36 8.26 -5.03
CA ILE A 148 29.66 8.37 -5.69
C ILE A 148 30.71 8.84 -4.67
N GLY A 149 31.88 8.19 -4.67
CA GLY A 149 32.97 8.42 -3.72
C GLY A 149 32.82 7.68 -2.38
N TYR A 150 31.72 6.96 -2.18
CA TYR A 150 31.53 6.12 -1.00
C TYR A 150 32.08 4.70 -1.21
N LYS A 151 32.55 4.11 -0.10
CA LYS A 151 32.85 2.69 0.03
C LYS A 151 31.67 1.97 0.67
N LEU A 152 31.37 0.76 0.18
CA LEU A 152 30.35 -0.11 0.76
C LEU A 152 30.94 -0.92 1.92
N PHE A 153 30.33 -0.80 3.09
CA PHE A 153 30.69 -1.55 4.29
C PHE A 153 29.53 -2.40 4.79
N SER A 154 29.87 -3.40 5.60
CA SER A 154 28.96 -4.20 6.41
C SER A 154 29.71 -4.72 7.62
N ASP A 155 29.10 -4.63 8.80
CA ASP A 155 29.73 -5.07 10.04
C ASP A 155 29.74 -6.60 10.20
N SER A 156 28.86 -7.31 9.50
CA SER A 156 28.67 -8.76 9.71
C SER A 156 28.49 -9.60 8.45
N LYS A 157 28.06 -9.01 7.31
CA LYS A 157 27.63 -9.79 6.14
C LYS A 157 28.65 -9.84 5.00
N LEU A 158 29.49 -8.82 4.84
CA LEU A 158 30.49 -8.76 3.77
C LEU A 158 31.85 -9.35 4.19
N GLY A 159 32.12 -9.51 5.49
CA GLY A 159 33.38 -10.04 6.01
C GLY A 159 34.59 -9.29 5.43
N LYS A 160 35.55 -10.04 4.89
CA LYS A 160 36.77 -9.48 4.26
C LYS A 160 36.52 -8.57 3.05
N ARG A 161 35.30 -8.55 2.50
CA ARG A 161 34.92 -7.68 1.37
C ARG A 161 34.42 -6.30 1.80
N SER A 162 34.18 -6.10 3.10
CA SER A 162 33.75 -4.81 3.66
C SER A 162 34.79 -3.72 3.36
N GLY A 163 34.36 -2.59 2.81
CA GLY A 163 35.23 -1.45 2.49
C GLY A 163 36.09 -1.60 1.23
N LEU A 164 36.04 -2.74 0.53
CA LEU A 164 36.81 -2.94 -0.71
C LEU A 164 36.14 -2.36 -1.95
N TYR A 165 34.81 -2.32 -1.96
CA TYR A 165 34.04 -1.80 -3.10
C TYR A 165 33.86 -0.29 -2.98
N VAL A 166 34.42 0.47 -3.93
CA VAL A 166 34.26 1.92 -4.07
C VAL A 166 33.30 2.18 -5.21
N ILE A 167 32.36 3.10 -5.00
CA ILE A 167 31.43 3.57 -6.04
C ILE A 167 32.09 4.75 -6.75
N ASN A 168 32.62 4.53 -7.95
CA ASN A 168 33.40 5.55 -8.66
C ASN A 168 32.52 6.44 -9.53
N ASP A 169 31.41 5.90 -10.01
CA ASP A 169 30.51 6.58 -10.93
C ASP A 169 29.04 6.16 -10.74
N LYS A 170 28.18 6.71 -11.59
CA LYS A 170 26.75 6.42 -11.61
C LYS A 170 26.45 4.96 -11.96
N GLU A 171 27.21 4.37 -12.88
CA GLU A 171 26.98 3.00 -13.32
C GLU A 171 27.32 2.00 -12.21
N ASP A 172 28.35 2.26 -11.41
CA ASP A 172 28.66 1.49 -10.20
C ASP A 172 27.49 1.49 -9.21
N ALA A 173 26.93 2.67 -8.91
CA ALA A 173 25.80 2.80 -7.99
C ALA A 173 24.56 2.04 -8.47
N ILE A 174 24.24 2.17 -9.76
CA ILE A 174 23.12 1.45 -10.40
C ILE A 174 23.39 -0.05 -10.43
N SER A 175 24.63 -0.47 -10.74
CA SER A 175 25.05 -1.87 -10.79
C SER A 175 24.91 -2.53 -9.43
N LEU A 176 25.22 -1.82 -8.34
CA LEU A 176 25.03 -2.29 -6.97
C LEU A 176 23.56 -2.61 -6.67
N VAL A 177 22.64 -1.71 -7.04
CA VAL A 177 21.19 -1.95 -6.91
C VAL A 177 20.76 -3.12 -7.79
N LYS A 178 21.16 -3.17 -9.06
CA LYS A 178 20.85 -4.29 -9.96
C LYS A 178 21.38 -5.63 -9.43
N HIS A 179 22.58 -5.65 -8.85
CA HIS A 179 23.16 -6.85 -8.26
C HIS A 179 22.34 -7.33 -7.06
N TYR A 180 21.99 -6.41 -6.16
CA TYR A 180 21.09 -6.69 -5.04
C TYR A 180 19.76 -7.29 -5.54
N LEU A 181 19.10 -6.64 -6.49
CA LEU A 181 17.83 -7.12 -7.04
C LEU A 181 17.94 -8.49 -7.71
N LYS A 182 19.05 -8.78 -8.40
CA LYS A 182 19.30 -10.10 -8.99
C LYS A 182 19.47 -11.19 -7.95
N ARG A 183 20.04 -10.88 -6.77
CA ARG A 183 20.13 -11.83 -5.66
C ARG A 183 18.75 -12.08 -5.05
N VAL A 184 18.00 -11.02 -4.78
CA VAL A 184 16.63 -11.10 -4.26
C VAL A 184 15.74 -11.92 -5.19
N ASP A 185 15.78 -11.66 -6.51
CA ASP A 185 15.02 -12.41 -7.50
C ASP A 185 15.37 -13.91 -7.55
N ARG A 186 16.60 -14.29 -7.15
CA ARG A 186 17.03 -15.68 -6.99
C ARG A 186 16.66 -16.31 -5.63
N GLY A 187 15.95 -15.57 -4.77
CA GLY A 187 15.63 -15.99 -3.40
C GLY A 187 16.82 -15.91 -2.44
N ILE A 188 17.88 -15.19 -2.81
CA ILE A 188 19.10 -15.06 -2.00
C ILE A 188 19.04 -13.75 -1.21
N CYS A 189 18.35 -13.75 -0.07
CA CYS A 189 18.06 -12.56 0.75
C CYS A 189 18.94 -12.45 2.00
N ASN A 190 20.19 -12.93 1.94
CA ASN A 190 21.07 -12.97 3.11
C ASN A 190 21.76 -11.63 3.45
N ILE A 191 21.71 -10.67 2.53
CA ILE A 191 22.25 -9.31 2.67
C ILE A 191 21.22 -8.33 2.11
N GLY A 192 20.56 -7.61 3.01
CA GLY A 192 19.64 -6.51 2.70
C GLY A 192 20.28 -5.13 2.94
N PRO A 193 19.62 -4.04 2.52
CA PRO A 193 20.11 -2.68 2.71
C PRO A 193 20.35 -2.31 4.19
N GLU A 194 19.62 -2.90 5.13
CA GLU A 194 19.81 -2.78 6.57
C GLU A 194 21.14 -3.34 7.08
N HIS A 195 21.80 -4.20 6.29
CA HIS A 195 23.06 -4.83 6.66
C HIS A 195 24.30 -4.08 6.16
N VAL A 196 24.11 -2.97 5.43
CA VAL A 196 25.18 -2.23 4.80
C VAL A 196 25.13 -0.75 5.14
N TYR A 197 26.27 -0.08 5.05
CA TYR A 197 26.38 1.37 5.12
C TYR A 197 27.46 1.86 4.14
N PHE A 198 27.36 3.13 3.79
CA PHE A 198 28.24 3.80 2.86
C PHE A 198 29.09 4.81 3.64
N ASN A 199 30.41 4.71 3.56
CA ASN A 199 31.30 5.70 4.18
C ASN A 199 32.31 6.26 3.17
N THR A 200 32.63 7.55 3.27
CA THR A 200 33.68 8.15 2.44
C THR A 200 35.06 7.78 2.98
N ILE A 201 36.09 7.85 2.12
CA ILE A 201 37.46 7.48 2.48
C ILE A 201 38.00 8.32 3.66
N ASN A 202 37.45 9.51 3.88
CA ASN A 202 37.97 10.52 4.80
C ASN A 202 37.09 10.78 6.04
N SER A 203 36.02 10.01 6.29
CA SER A 203 35.14 10.22 7.44
C SER A 203 35.09 9.02 8.37
N THR A 204 35.31 9.24 9.67
CA THR A 204 35.17 8.23 10.71
C THR A 204 33.76 8.19 11.33
N TYR A 205 32.88 9.16 11.05
CA TYR A 205 31.69 9.38 11.88
C TYR A 205 30.36 9.70 11.19
N ASN A 206 30.23 9.70 9.85
CA ASN A 206 28.93 9.98 9.18
C ASN A 206 28.67 9.08 7.97
N GLY A 207 28.57 7.77 8.22
CA GLY A 207 28.16 6.81 7.18
C GLY A 207 26.67 6.90 6.86
N LYS A 208 26.29 6.82 5.58
CA LYS A 208 24.88 6.73 5.15
C LYS A 208 24.43 5.28 5.31
N LEU A 209 23.48 5.03 6.20
CA LEU A 209 22.92 3.69 6.39
C LEU A 209 22.19 3.22 5.13
N GLY A 210 22.37 1.96 4.74
CA GLY A 210 21.76 1.42 3.54
C GLY A 210 20.23 1.36 3.60
N ASN A 211 19.65 1.21 4.79
CA ASN A 211 18.19 1.27 5.00
C ASN A 211 17.56 2.60 4.54
N THR A 212 18.32 3.70 4.52
CA THR A 212 17.86 5.00 3.99
C THR A 212 17.61 4.97 2.48
N LEU A 213 18.08 3.92 1.79
CA LEU A 213 17.84 3.69 0.37
C LEU A 213 16.61 2.83 0.10
N ASN A 214 15.96 2.23 1.10
CA ASN A 214 14.84 1.30 0.88
C ASN A 214 13.75 1.88 -0.02
N SER A 215 13.26 3.08 0.29
CA SER A 215 12.22 3.75 -0.53
C SER A 215 12.70 4.06 -1.96
N LYS A 216 13.99 4.37 -2.13
CA LYS A 216 14.60 4.61 -3.45
C LYS A 216 14.68 3.30 -4.25
N ILE A 217 15.07 2.20 -3.60
CA ILE A 217 15.12 0.87 -4.20
C ILE A 217 13.71 0.40 -4.55
N ASP A 218 12.73 0.55 -3.67
CA ASP A 218 11.32 0.19 -3.94
C ASP A 218 10.77 0.94 -5.16
N ASN A 219 11.04 2.25 -5.25
CA ASN A 219 10.69 3.05 -6.42
C ASN A 219 11.40 2.54 -7.68
N TYR A 220 12.70 2.25 -7.60
CA TYR A 220 13.46 1.67 -8.71
C TYR A 220 12.81 0.37 -9.21
N VAL A 221 12.50 -0.55 -8.29
CA VAL A 221 11.90 -1.84 -8.61
C VAL A 221 10.56 -1.66 -9.31
N PHE A 222 9.68 -0.84 -8.75
CA PHE A 222 8.35 -0.62 -9.29
C PHE A 222 8.40 0.01 -10.69
N TYR A 223 9.14 1.11 -10.88
CA TYR A 223 9.22 1.77 -12.19
C TYR A 223 9.99 0.95 -13.23
N SER A 224 11.02 0.20 -12.83
CA SER A 224 11.71 -0.75 -13.70
C SER A 224 10.78 -1.88 -14.18
N ALA A 225 9.91 -2.39 -13.29
CA ALA A 225 8.90 -3.39 -13.64
C ALA A 225 7.82 -2.81 -14.57
N LEU A 226 7.39 -1.56 -14.35
CA LEU A 226 6.46 -0.86 -15.24
C LEU A 226 7.02 -0.67 -16.64
N LEU A 227 8.26 -0.19 -16.79
CA LEU A 227 8.91 -0.04 -18.11
C LEU A 227 9.03 -1.37 -18.83
N HIS A 228 9.43 -2.41 -18.10
CA HIS A 228 9.51 -3.76 -18.64
C HIS A 228 8.16 -4.29 -19.11
N LEU A 229 7.10 -4.06 -18.33
CA LEU A 229 5.74 -4.39 -18.72
C LEU A 229 5.31 -3.57 -19.94
N ASN A 230 5.66 -2.28 -20.01
CA ASN A 230 5.27 -1.41 -21.12
C ASN A 230 5.84 -1.86 -22.46
N ASN A 231 7.04 -2.44 -22.44
CA ASN A 231 7.73 -2.95 -23.63
C ASN A 231 7.26 -4.35 -24.08
N ARG A 232 6.31 -4.97 -23.38
CA ARG A 232 5.79 -6.31 -23.73
C ARG A 232 4.53 -6.22 -24.59
N ALA A 233 4.51 -6.99 -25.69
CA ALA A 233 3.30 -7.19 -26.50
C ALA A 233 2.12 -7.74 -25.68
N SER A 234 2.39 -8.56 -24.65
CA SER A 234 1.38 -9.14 -23.77
C SER A 234 0.88 -8.20 -22.66
N LYS A 235 1.31 -6.92 -22.62
CA LYS A 235 0.89 -5.93 -21.63
C LYS A 235 -0.62 -5.92 -21.36
N PRO A 236 -1.51 -5.82 -22.38
CA PRO A 236 -2.95 -5.73 -22.12
C PRO A 236 -3.48 -6.98 -21.40
N ILE A 237 -2.99 -8.16 -21.79
CA ILE A 237 -3.38 -9.44 -21.19
C ILE A 237 -2.91 -9.53 -19.73
N ILE A 238 -1.67 -9.11 -19.46
CA ILE A 238 -1.09 -9.12 -18.11
C ILE A 238 -1.88 -8.16 -17.21
N LEU A 239 -2.10 -6.92 -17.64
CA LEU A 239 -2.86 -5.92 -16.88
C LEU A 239 -4.29 -6.39 -16.62
N SER A 240 -4.98 -6.95 -17.62
CA SER A 240 -6.33 -7.51 -17.46
C SER A 240 -6.38 -8.58 -16.36
N LYS A 241 -5.38 -9.47 -16.31
CA LYS A 241 -5.28 -10.49 -15.25
C LYS A 241 -5.06 -9.87 -13.87
N ILE A 242 -4.19 -8.87 -13.77
CA ILE A 242 -3.93 -8.15 -12.52
C ILE A 242 -5.20 -7.45 -12.03
N PHE A 243 -5.89 -6.71 -12.88
CA PHE A 243 -7.14 -6.03 -12.50
C PHE A 243 -8.29 -7.00 -12.20
N SER A 244 -8.35 -8.16 -12.86
CA SER A 244 -9.28 -9.22 -12.47
C SER A 244 -8.99 -9.77 -11.06
N GLY A 245 -7.71 -9.98 -10.72
CA GLY A 245 -7.32 -10.35 -9.35
C GLY A 245 -7.69 -9.28 -8.32
N ALA A 246 -7.50 -8.00 -8.65
CA ALA A 246 -7.90 -6.88 -7.81
C ALA A 246 -9.42 -6.83 -7.60
N ARG A 247 -10.22 -7.05 -8.66
CA ARG A 247 -11.69 -7.17 -8.56
C ARG A 247 -12.09 -8.27 -7.60
N ASN A 248 -11.45 -9.43 -7.64
CA ASN A 248 -11.75 -10.54 -6.73
C ASN A 248 -11.47 -10.17 -5.26
N ILE A 249 -10.41 -9.40 -4.97
CA ILE A 249 -10.13 -8.89 -3.62
C ILE A 249 -11.23 -7.95 -3.16
N ILE A 250 -11.65 -7.02 -4.02
CA ILE A 250 -12.74 -6.07 -3.73
C ILE A 250 -14.05 -6.82 -3.43
N GLU A 251 -14.42 -7.78 -4.28
CA GLU A 251 -15.64 -8.58 -4.08
C GLU A 251 -15.56 -9.48 -2.85
N LYS A 252 -14.36 -9.96 -2.46
CA LYS A 252 -14.18 -10.62 -1.15
C LYS A 252 -14.46 -9.65 0.00
N LYS A 253 -13.93 -8.42 -0.07
CA LYS A 253 -14.15 -7.40 0.98
C LYS A 253 -15.62 -6.96 1.08
N LYS A 254 -16.30 -6.78 -0.05
CA LYS A 254 -17.75 -6.51 -0.08
C LYS A 254 -18.55 -7.66 0.54
N ARG A 255 -18.28 -8.91 0.15
CA ARG A 255 -18.92 -10.08 0.76
C ARG A 255 -18.66 -10.18 2.27
N ASN A 256 -17.47 -9.84 2.74
CA ASN A 256 -17.20 -9.80 4.17
C ASN A 256 -18.04 -8.73 4.87
N LEU A 257 -18.23 -7.56 4.25
CA LEU A 257 -19.15 -6.55 4.76
C LEU A 257 -20.61 -7.03 4.74
N ASP A 258 -21.04 -7.70 3.66
CA ASP A 258 -22.40 -8.24 3.52
C ASP A 258 -22.71 -9.36 4.51
N ASN A 259 -21.74 -10.23 4.81
CA ASN A 259 -21.89 -11.33 5.77
C ASN A 259 -21.97 -10.85 7.23
N LEU A 260 -21.51 -9.63 7.50
CA LEU A 260 -21.62 -8.97 8.80
C LEU A 260 -22.88 -8.12 8.89
N ALA A 261 -23.34 -7.61 7.75
CA ALA A 261 -24.55 -6.81 7.55
C ALA A 261 -25.80 -7.67 7.46
#